data_AF-A0A7K8LU90-F1
#
_entry.id   AF-A0A7K8LU90-F1
#
_cell.length_a   1.000
_cell.length_b   1.000
_cell.length_c   1.000
_cell.angle_alpha   90.00
_cell.angle_beta   90.00
_cell.angle_gamma   90.00
#
_symmetry.space_group_name_H-M   'P 1'
#
loop_
_entity.id
_entity.type
_entity.pdbx_description
1 polymer ?
#
loop_
_entity_poly.entity_id
_entity_poly.type
_entity_poly.pdbx_seq_one_letter_code
_entity_poly.pdbx_strand_id
1 'polypeptide(L)'
;DLLMSAFNTIFNFIYASHNVWYFGEEFCRFQNWFPITAVFVSIYSMTAMAAERYVAIIHPFKPRLSAGSTRVIIGIIWLVAFGLAFPQCFYAEIMMDNGTMKCIVVWPDDVGSK
;
A
#
# COMPACT_ATOMS: atom_id res chain seq x y z
N ASP A 1 -1.20 9.74 2.79
CA ASP A 1 -1.36 10.43 1.49
C ASP A 1 -0.15 11.29 1.08
N LEU A 2 0.23 12.37 1.79
CA LEU A 2 1.34 13.25 1.34
C LEU A 2 2.65 12.52 1.01
N LEU A 3 3.09 11.63 1.89
CA LEU A 3 4.30 10.83 1.67
C LEU A 3 4.16 9.88 0.48
N MET A 4 3.00 9.23 0.34
CA MET A 4 2.68 8.40 -0.82
C MET A 4 2.79 9.22 -2.10
N SER A 5 2.13 10.38 -2.16
CA SER A 5 2.16 11.25 -3.34
C SER A 5 3.55 11.77 -3.65
N ALA A 6 4.31 12.23 -2.66
CA ALA A 6 5.66 12.74 -2.86
C ALA A 6 6.62 11.65 -3.37
N PHE A 7 6.67 10.51 -2.70
CA PHE A 7 7.56 9.41 -3.11
C PHE A 7 7.08 8.78 -4.42
N ASN A 8 5.84 8.32 -4.48
CA ASN A 8 5.35 7.56 -5.62
C ASN A 8 5.42 8.37 -6.91
N THR A 9 5.01 9.65 -6.89
CA THR A 9 5.01 10.50 -8.10
C THR A 9 6.41 10.74 -8.62
N ILE A 10 7.38 11.08 -7.75
CA ILE A 10 8.75 11.38 -8.18
C ILE A 10 9.40 10.13 -8.79
N PHE A 11 9.33 8.99 -8.09
CA PHE A 11 9.99 7.77 -8.56
C PHE A 11 9.28 7.13 -9.76
N ASN A 12 7.94 7.13 -9.82
CA ASN A 12 7.23 6.67 -11.01
C ASN A 12 7.47 7.58 -12.21
N PHE A 13 7.55 8.90 -12.01
CA PHE A 13 7.82 9.82 -13.12
C PHE A 13 9.21 9.59 -13.71
N ILE A 14 10.23 9.37 -12.87
CA ILE A 14 11.59 9.04 -13.34
C ILE A 14 11.57 7.71 -14.11
N TYR A 15 10.91 6.68 -13.59
CA TYR A 15 10.79 5.38 -14.26
C TYR A 15 10.06 5.50 -15.60
N ALA A 16 8.94 6.24 -15.65
CA ALA A 16 8.18 6.46 -16.88
C ALA A 16 8.97 7.25 -17.94
N SER A 17 9.81 8.21 -17.51
CA SER A 17 10.60 9.04 -18.43
C SER A 17 11.77 8.27 -19.04
N HIS A 18 12.47 7.46 -18.23
CA HIS A 18 13.67 6.74 -18.67
C HIS A 18 13.38 5.31 -19.15
N ASN A 19 12.22 4.74 -18.82
CA ASN A 19 11.87 3.32 -19.03
C ASN A 19 12.90 2.33 -18.47
N VAL A 20 13.75 2.78 -17.54
CA VAL A 20 14.83 2.02 -16.92
C VAL A 20 14.72 2.16 -15.40
N TRP A 21 14.87 1.05 -14.71
CA TRP A 21 14.90 0.96 -13.25
C TRP A 21 16.33 1.05 -12.71
N TYR A 22 16.65 2.14 -12.01
CA TYR A 22 18.02 2.41 -11.50
C TYR A 22 18.23 2.12 -10.01
N PHE A 23 17.15 1.86 -9.25
CA PHE A 23 17.16 1.89 -7.78
C PHE A 23 17.35 0.52 -7.11
N GLY A 24 17.55 -0.54 -7.90
CA GLY A 24 17.75 -1.90 -7.41
C GLY A 24 16.45 -2.62 -6.99
N GLU A 25 16.57 -3.90 -6.64
CA GLU A 25 15.44 -4.79 -6.39
C GLU A 25 14.66 -4.44 -5.12
N GLU A 26 15.34 -4.15 -4.01
CA GLU A 26 14.70 -3.80 -2.74
C GLU A 26 13.83 -2.55 -2.87
N PHE A 27 14.28 -1.55 -3.65
CA PHE A 27 13.48 -0.36 -3.91
C PHE A 27 12.31 -0.64 -4.85
N CYS A 28 12.43 -1.59 -5.78
CA CYS A 28 11.33 -2.03 -6.66
C CYS A 28 10.19 -2.64 -5.84
N ARG A 29 10.55 -3.52 -4.90
CA ARG A 29 9.60 -4.10 -3.94
C ARG A 29 8.94 -3.02 -3.08
N PHE A 30 9.73 -2.10 -2.52
CA PHE A 30 9.21 -1.01 -1.70
C PHE A 30 8.27 -0.07 -2.49
N GLN A 31 8.64 0.31 -3.72
CA GLN A 31 7.86 1.21 -4.57
C GLN A 31 6.50 0.62 -4.97
N ASN A 32 6.39 -0.70 -5.13
CA ASN A 32 5.12 -1.39 -5.39
C ASN A 32 4.30 -1.57 -4.09
N TRP A 33 4.96 -1.92 -3.00
CA TRP A 33 4.33 -2.20 -1.71
C TRP A 33 3.76 -0.96 -1.00
N PHE A 34 4.53 0.14 -0.98
CA PHE A 34 4.19 1.38 -0.27
C PHE A 34 2.87 2.06 -0.70
N PRO A 35 2.61 2.30 -2.00
CA PRO A 35 1.37 2.95 -2.44
C PRO A 35 0.13 2.12 -2.09
N ILE A 36 0.22 0.79 -2.22
CA ILE A 36 -0.88 -0.12 -1.94
C ILE A 36 -1.22 -0.11 -0.44
N THR A 37 -0.19 -0.21 0.41
CA THR A 37 -0.35 -0.09 1.86
C THR A 37 -0.97 1.25 2.24
N ALA A 38 -0.49 2.35 1.66
CA ALA A 38 -1.01 3.69 1.95
C ALA A 38 -2.49 3.84 1.60
N VAL A 39 -2.93 3.34 0.44
CA VAL A 39 -4.34 3.36 0.04
C VAL A 39 -5.20 2.56 1.00
N PHE A 40 -4.78 1.35 1.39
CA PHE A 40 -5.53 0.54 2.37
C PHE A 40 -5.64 1.25 3.72
N VAL A 41 -4.54 1.78 4.26
CA VAL A 41 -4.57 2.53 5.53
C VAL A 41 -5.53 3.72 5.45
N SER A 42 -5.52 4.49 4.35
CA SER A 42 -6.41 5.63 4.17
C SER A 42 -7.88 5.23 4.12
N ILE A 43 -8.24 4.20 3.34
CA ILE A 43 -9.63 3.71 3.24
C ILE A 43 -10.12 3.20 4.59
N TYR A 44 -9.35 2.34 5.25
CA TYR A 44 -9.76 1.80 6.55
C TYR A 44 -9.85 2.88 7.64
N SER A 45 -8.97 3.89 7.60
CA SER A 45 -9.05 5.04 8.50
C SER A 45 -10.33 5.85 8.26
N MET A 46 -10.72 6.07 6.99
CA MET A 46 -12.00 6.70 6.66
C MET A 46 -13.19 5.87 7.14
N THR A 47 -13.15 4.55 6.95
CA THR A 47 -14.19 3.64 7.45
C THR A 47 -14.30 3.68 8.97
N ALA A 48 -13.17 3.69 9.68
CA ALA A 48 -13.15 3.81 11.13
C ALA A 48 -13.80 5.13 11.56
N MET A 49 -13.38 6.26 11.00
CA MET A 49 -13.96 7.58 11.29
C MET A 49 -15.48 7.60 11.04
N ALA A 50 -15.95 7.03 9.92
CA ALA A 50 -17.37 6.92 9.61
C ALA A 50 -18.12 6.07 10.63
N ALA A 51 -17.56 4.93 11.04
CA ALA A 51 -18.13 4.07 12.07
C ALA A 51 -18.22 4.77 13.43
N GLU A 52 -17.18 5.52 13.84
CA GLU A 52 -17.20 6.30 15.08
C GLU A 52 -18.32 7.34 15.06
N ARG A 53 -18.49 8.05 13.93
CA ARG A 53 -19.58 9.03 13.76
C ARG A 53 -20.95 8.37 13.78
N TYR A 54 -21.11 7.25 13.10
CA TYR A 54 -22.36 6.50 13.06
C TYR A 54 -22.80 6.03 14.46
N VAL A 55 -21.88 5.42 15.22
CA VAL A 55 -22.15 4.94 16.58
C VAL A 55 -22.48 6.11 17.52
N ALA A 56 -21.78 7.24 17.39
CA ALA A 56 -22.04 8.42 18.22
C ALA A 56 -23.44 9.03 17.98
N ILE A 57 -23.99 8.91 16.77
CA ILE A 57 -25.33 9.41 16.43
C ILE A 57 -26.42 8.44 16.89
N ILE A 58 -26.26 7.15 16.60
CA ILE A 58 -27.30 6.13 16.86
C ILE A 58 -27.33 5.67 18.33
N HIS A 59 -26.18 5.67 19.00
CA HIS A 59 -26.05 5.22 20.38
C HIS A 59 -25.50 6.32 21.29
N PRO A 60 -26.28 7.39 21.56
CA PRO A 60 -25.83 8.56 22.32
C PRO A 60 -25.43 8.26 23.77
N PHE A 61 -25.90 7.15 24.34
CA PHE A 61 -25.57 6.71 25.72
C PHE A 61 -24.37 5.76 25.80
N LYS A 62 -23.81 5.30 24.66
CA LYS A 62 -22.56 4.55 24.70
C LYS A 62 -21.39 5.53 24.85
N PRO A 63 -20.47 5.28 25.80
CA PRO A 63 -19.26 6.10 25.92
C PRO A 63 -18.49 6.07 24.59
N ARG A 64 -17.97 7.23 24.18
CA ARG A 64 -17.13 7.35 22.99
C ARG A 64 -15.96 6.36 23.08
N LEU A 65 -15.50 5.88 21.93
CA LEU A 65 -14.29 5.06 21.84
C LEU A 65 -13.17 5.72 22.64
N SER A 66 -12.63 4.98 23.61
CA SER A 66 -11.51 5.45 24.41
C SER A 66 -10.27 5.59 23.53
N ALA A 67 -9.38 6.54 23.86
CA ALA A 67 -8.12 6.74 23.15
C ALA A 67 -7.29 5.45 23.02
N GLY A 68 -7.40 4.54 24.00
CA GLY A 68 -6.78 3.21 23.93
C GLY A 68 -7.37 2.34 22.82
N SER A 69 -8.70 2.29 22.70
CA SER A 69 -9.39 1.52 21.66
C SER A 69 -9.10 2.06 20.26
N THR A 70 -9.06 3.38 20.08
CA THR A 70 -8.68 4.01 18.80
C THR A 70 -7.26 3.63 18.39
N ARG A 71 -6.32 3.58 19.35
CA ARG A 71 -4.93 3.17 19.08
C ARG A 71 -4.83 1.70 18.65
N VAL A 72 -5.61 0.82 19.27
CA VAL A 72 -5.71 -0.60 18.88
C VAL A 72 -6.29 -0.73 17.47
N ILE A 73 -7.36 0.00 17.15
CA ILE A 73 -7.96 0.00 15.80
C ILE A 73 -6.93 0.44 14.75
N ILE A 74 -6.20 1.53 14.99
CA ILE A 74 -5.13 1.98 14.09
C ILE A 74 -4.08 0.88 13.91
N GLY A 75 -3.64 0.24 15.00
CA GLY A 75 -2.69 -0.88 14.92
C GLY A 75 -3.19 -2.03 14.04
N ILE A 76 -4.47 -2.42 14.18
CA ILE A 76 -5.10 -3.45 13.36
C ILE A 76 -5.16 -3.02 11.89
N ILE A 77 -5.53 -1.77 11.61
CA ILE A 77 -5.58 -1.22 10.25
C ILE A 77 -4.22 -1.34 9.57
N TRP A 78 -3.14 -0.98 10.27
CA TRP A 78 -1.79 -1.12 9.76
C TRP A 78 -1.46 -2.59 9.48
N LEU A 79 -1.68 -3.50 10.44
CA LEU A 79 -1.40 -4.93 10.25
C LEU A 79 -2.15 -5.53 9.05
N VAL A 80 -3.43 -5.19 8.89
CA VAL A 80 -4.25 -5.64 7.76
C VAL A 80 -3.73 -5.06 6.45
N ALA A 81 -3.39 -3.76 6.41
CA ALA A 81 -2.83 -3.12 5.22
C ALA A 81 -1.48 -3.75 4.82
N PHE A 82 -0.59 -4.02 5.78
CA PHE A 82 0.66 -4.74 5.57
C PHE A 82 0.42 -6.14 5.00
N GLY A 83 -0.51 -6.90 5.58
CA GLY A 83 -0.85 -8.25 5.12
C GLY A 83 -1.41 -8.28 3.70
N LEU A 84 -2.27 -7.32 3.35
CA LEU A 84 -2.85 -7.20 2.00
C LEU A 84 -1.83 -6.76 0.96
N ALA A 85 -0.86 -5.93 1.34
CA ALA A 85 0.20 -5.49 0.45
C ALA A 85 1.36 -6.50 0.34
N PHE A 86 1.44 -7.50 1.22
CA PHE A 86 2.50 -8.51 1.24
C PHE A 86 2.71 -9.24 -0.12
N PRO A 87 1.66 -9.70 -0.84
CA PRO A 87 1.85 -10.38 -2.12
C PRO A 87 2.55 -9.49 -3.14
N GLN A 88 2.28 -8.19 -3.13
CA GLN A 88 2.89 -7.23 -4.06
C GLN A 88 4.38 -7.05 -3.79
N CYS A 89 4.79 -7.12 -2.52
CA CYS A 89 6.20 -7.10 -2.15
C CYS A 89 6.90 -8.41 -2.56
N PHE A 90 6.22 -9.55 -2.39
CA PHE A 90 6.78 -10.87 -2.67
C PHE A 90 6.94 -11.17 -4.17
N TYR A 91 5.98 -10.76 -4.99
CA TYR A 91 5.98 -11.02 -6.44
C TYR A 91 6.69 -9.91 -7.26
N ALA A 92 7.15 -8.83 -6.63
CA ALA A 92 7.91 -7.78 -7.31
C ALA A 92 9.37 -8.21 -7.50
N GLU A 93 9.80 -8.33 -8.76
CA GLU A 93 11.15 -8.71 -9.16
C GLU A 93 11.69 -7.75 -10.24
N ILE A 94 13.01 -7.67 -10.35
CA ILE A 94 13.67 -6.93 -11.44
C ILE A 94 14.01 -7.89 -12.58
N MET A 95 13.55 -7.56 -13.80
CA MET A 95 13.88 -8.34 -14.99
C MET A 95 14.62 -7.48 -16.01
N MET A 96 15.60 -8.08 -16.69
CA MET A 96 16.29 -7.44 -17.80
C MET A 96 15.53 -7.71 -19.10
N ASP A 97 14.89 -6.67 -19.63
CA ASP A 97 14.17 -6.71 -20.90
C ASP A 97 14.89 -5.84 -21.94
N ASN A 98 15.32 -6.46 -23.04
CA ASN A 98 16.04 -5.80 -24.14
C ASN A 98 17.22 -4.91 -23.70
N GLY A 99 18.04 -5.40 -22.76
CA GLY A 99 19.20 -4.67 -22.22
C GLY A 99 18.87 -3.59 -21.19
N THR A 100 17.60 -3.47 -20.78
CA THR A 100 17.13 -2.47 -19.81
C THR A 100 16.57 -3.16 -18.57
N MET A 101 16.95 -2.69 -17.37
CA MET A 101 16.37 -3.18 -16.11
C MET A 101 14.96 -2.62 -15.94
N LYS A 102 13.97 -3.49 -15.71
CA LYS A 102 12.59 -3.11 -15.43
C LYS A 102 12.13 -3.73 -14.11
N CYS A 103 11.30 -2.99 -13.39
CA CYS A 103 10.65 -3.46 -12.16
C CYS A 103 9.25 -3.94 -12.53
N ILE A 104 8.98 -5.24 -12.39
CA ILE A 104 7.69 -5.84 -12.72
C ILE A 104 7.19 -6.77 -11.61
N VAL A 105 5.88 -6.91 -11.49
CA VAL A 105 5.25 -7.87 -10.58
C VAL A 105 4.92 -9.12 -11.39
N VAL A 106 5.55 -10.24 -11.05
CA VAL A 106 5.40 -11.51 -11.77
C VAL A 106 4.42 -12.39 -10.99
N TRP A 107 3.21 -12.54 -11.52
CA TRP A 107 2.23 -13.41 -10.91
C TRP A 107 2.42 -14.86 -11.38
N PRO A 108 2.13 -15.85 -10.52
CA PRO A 108 2.33 -17.27 -10.86
C PRO A 108 1.48 -17.74 -12.05
N ASP A 109 0.35 -17.09 -12.32
CA ASP A 109 -0.53 -17.42 -13.44
C ASP A 109 0.08 -17.02 -14.81
N ASP A 110 1.05 -16.11 -14.84
CA ASP A 110 1.72 -15.66 -16.07
C ASP A 110 2.77 -16.68 -16.58
N VAL A 111 3.15 -17.65 -15.74
CA VAL A 111 4.14 -18.69 -16.06
C VAL A 111 3.51 -19.89 -16.81
N GLY A 112 2.18 -19.98 -16.83
CA GLY A 112 1.40 -21.10 -17.35
C GLY A 112 1.00 -21.02 -18.82
N SER A 113 1.17 -19.88 -19.49
CA SER A 113 0.84 -19.74 -20.92
C SER A 113 2.10 -19.91 -21.78
N LYS A 114 2.57 -21.16 -21.88
CA LYS A 114 3.47 -21.57 -22.97
C LYS A 114 2.68 -21.76 -24.26
#